data_AF-A0A945RDI3-F1
#
_entry.id   AF-A0A945RDI3-F1
#
_cell.length_a   1.000
_cell.length_b   1.000
_cell.length_c   1.000
_cell.angle_alpha   90.00
_cell.angle_beta   90.00
_cell.angle_gamma   90.00
#
_symmetry.space_group_name_H-M   'P 1'
#
loop_
_entity.id
_entity.type
_entity.pdbx_description
1 polymer ?
#
loop_
_entity_poly.entity_id
_entity_poly.type
_entity_poly.pdbx_seq_one_letter_code
_entity_poly.pdbx_strand_id
1 'polypeptide(L)'
;MSVINYVKNNSKLFLMSLIIGVAMPQLFGGSLAVNVLENPYTDTKLEVEDVFVKYHLNVNAITNQYLEILITEEDPVVLFPQNVEDCASENVSTFCLADVLNKELRDLETAFAERSDEFEIPSDGDLENRIDAALKQTADRQLLINDELEVAKMTLDLTLETYNQIQLVYPLHKEFLTLIENLEDYRDNLGALRAVIDGFPSKFNDATTIHCK
;
A
#
# COMPACT_ATOMS: atom_id res chain seq x y z
N MET A 1 -23.08 16.12 -4.07
CA MET A 1 -22.69 16.01 -2.65
C MET A 1 -21.16 16.00 -2.63
N SER A 2 -20.50 16.91 -1.91
CA SER A 2 -19.04 17.08 -2.01
C SER A 2 -18.29 15.83 -1.53
N VAL A 3 -17.25 15.41 -2.27
CA VAL A 3 -16.32 14.30 -1.96
C VAL A 3 -15.80 14.37 -0.52
N ILE A 4 -15.62 15.58 0.00
CA ILE A 4 -15.18 15.85 1.37
C ILE A 4 -16.19 15.34 2.41
N ASN A 5 -17.49 15.39 2.11
CA ASN A 5 -18.53 14.93 3.04
C ASN A 5 -18.67 13.40 3.07
N TYR A 6 -18.34 12.70 1.98
CA TYR A 6 -18.37 11.23 1.93
C TYR A 6 -17.20 10.62 2.71
N VAL A 7 -15.97 11.13 2.47
CA VAL A 7 -14.77 10.70 3.21
C VAL A 7 -14.92 10.98 4.71
N LYS A 8 -15.56 12.09 5.10
CA LYS A 8 -15.77 12.42 6.52
C LYS A 8 -16.73 11.44 7.21
N ASN A 9 -17.74 10.93 6.51
CA ASN A 9 -18.73 10.00 7.07
C ASN A 9 -18.21 8.56 7.17
N ASN A 10 -17.33 8.14 6.26
CA ASN A 10 -16.81 6.76 6.19
C ASN A 10 -15.35 6.62 6.67
N SER A 11 -14.76 7.70 7.21
CA SER A 11 -13.35 7.75 7.66
C SER A 11 -12.97 6.68 8.67
N LYS A 12 -13.92 6.16 9.47
CA LYS A 12 -13.65 5.09 10.45
C LYS A 12 -13.48 3.70 9.84
N LEU A 13 -14.19 3.41 8.75
CA LEU A 13 -13.99 2.17 7.97
C LEU A 13 -12.74 2.26 7.11
N PHE A 14 -12.47 3.45 6.55
CA PHE A 14 -11.30 3.75 5.72
C PHE A 14 -9.97 3.73 6.49
N LEU A 15 -9.93 4.24 7.72
CA LEU A 15 -8.75 4.13 8.59
C LEU A 15 -8.51 2.70 9.08
N MET A 16 -9.56 1.88 9.19
CA MET A 16 -9.41 0.48 9.60
C MET A 16 -8.79 -0.38 8.49
N SER A 17 -9.16 -0.19 7.21
CA SER A 17 -8.55 -0.98 6.11
C SER A 17 -7.06 -0.67 5.91
N LEU A 18 -6.66 0.60 6.09
CA LEU A 18 -5.27 1.02 5.94
C LEU A 18 -4.38 0.56 7.11
N ILE A 19 -4.89 0.59 8.34
CA ILE A 19 -4.12 0.21 9.54
C ILE A 19 -3.96 -1.32 9.65
N ILE A 20 -4.92 -2.10 9.20
CA ILE A 20 -4.82 -3.57 9.22
C ILE A 20 -3.70 -4.07 8.29
N GLY A 21 -3.43 -3.37 7.18
CA GLY A 21 -2.36 -3.72 6.23
C GLY A 21 -0.94 -3.52 6.77
N VAL A 22 -0.73 -2.60 7.72
CA VAL A 22 0.59 -2.29 8.29
C VAL A 22 0.93 -3.20 9.49
N ALA A 23 -0.08 -3.79 10.15
CA ALA A 23 0.10 -4.55 11.39
C ALA A 23 0.21 -6.08 11.23
N MET A 24 0.07 -6.65 10.03
CA MET A 24 0.20 -8.10 9.82
C MET A 24 1.17 -8.50 8.69
N PRO A 25 2.50 -8.36 8.86
CA PRO A 25 3.45 -8.81 7.84
C PRO A 25 3.70 -10.34 7.82
N GLN A 26 3.04 -11.18 8.64
CA GLN A 26 3.58 -12.54 8.91
C GLN A 26 2.63 -13.74 8.81
N LEU A 27 1.37 -13.60 8.39
CA LEU A 27 0.46 -14.77 8.31
C LEU A 27 0.18 -15.30 6.89
N PHE A 28 0.59 -14.59 5.84
CA PHE A 28 0.35 -15.02 4.45
C PHE A 28 1.62 -15.09 3.58
N GLY A 29 2.78 -15.36 4.20
CA GLY A 29 4.04 -15.69 3.51
C GLY A 29 4.04 -17.08 2.83
N GLY A 30 2.90 -17.49 2.27
CA GLY A 30 2.84 -18.62 1.36
C GLY A 30 3.16 -18.11 -0.04
N SER A 31 4.15 -18.73 -0.69
CA SER A 31 4.54 -18.44 -2.07
C SER A 31 3.31 -18.23 -2.96
N LEU A 32 3.08 -16.98 -3.38
CA LEU A 32 2.23 -16.66 -4.52
C LEU A 32 2.97 -17.11 -5.78
N ALA A 33 3.06 -18.43 -5.96
CA ALA A 33 3.39 -19.02 -7.23
C ALA A 33 2.22 -18.70 -8.16
N VAL A 34 2.40 -17.68 -8.98
CA VAL A 34 1.52 -17.29 -10.09
C VAL A 34 1.50 -18.43 -11.11
N ASN A 35 0.72 -19.46 -10.83
CA ASN A 35 0.17 -20.36 -11.86
C ASN A 35 -1.28 -19.93 -12.08
N VAL A 36 -1.44 -18.82 -12.81
CA VAL A 36 -2.75 -18.25 -13.15
C VAL A 36 -3.23 -18.88 -14.45
N LEU A 37 -4.13 -19.85 -14.36
CA LEU A 37 -5.05 -20.15 -15.45
C LEU A 37 -6.51 -19.82 -15.10
N GLU A 38 -6.80 -19.47 -13.84
CA GLU A 38 -8.17 -19.27 -13.36
C GLU A 38 -8.24 -17.97 -12.54
N ASN A 39 -9.22 -17.13 -12.85
CA ASN A 39 -9.45 -15.85 -12.17
C ASN A 39 -9.83 -16.13 -10.70
N PRO A 40 -9.11 -15.58 -9.71
CA PRO A 40 -9.32 -15.93 -8.30
C PRO A 40 -10.68 -15.46 -7.75
N TYR A 41 -11.42 -14.64 -8.49
CA TYR A 41 -12.69 -14.03 -8.08
C TYR A 41 -13.92 -14.75 -8.66
N THR A 42 -13.75 -15.76 -9.52
CA THR A 42 -14.88 -16.43 -10.22
C THR A 42 -15.58 -17.50 -9.38
N ASP A 43 -15.18 -17.75 -8.14
CA ASP A 43 -15.86 -18.73 -7.27
C ASP A 43 -17.29 -18.27 -6.94
N THR A 44 -18.27 -18.82 -7.65
CA THR A 44 -19.70 -18.47 -7.57
C THR A 44 -20.32 -18.78 -6.21
N LYS A 45 -19.62 -19.53 -5.34
CA LYS A 45 -20.07 -19.80 -3.96
C LYS A 45 -19.82 -18.64 -3.01
N LEU A 46 -18.95 -17.70 -3.37
CA LEU A 46 -18.64 -16.55 -2.54
C LEU A 46 -19.74 -15.49 -2.66
N GLU A 47 -20.15 -14.92 -1.53
CA GLU A 47 -21.00 -13.74 -1.52
C GLU A 47 -20.26 -12.55 -2.16
N VAL A 48 -21.01 -11.52 -2.58
CA VAL A 48 -20.42 -10.34 -3.26
C VAL A 48 -19.37 -9.69 -2.36
N GLU A 49 -19.68 -9.57 -1.08
CA GLU A 49 -18.84 -9.01 -0.03
C GLU A 49 -17.54 -9.80 0.13
N ASP A 50 -17.59 -11.13 0.12
CA ASP A 50 -16.42 -12.00 0.26
C ASP A 50 -15.44 -11.82 -0.92
N VAL A 51 -15.97 -11.62 -2.12
CA VAL A 51 -15.16 -11.35 -3.31
C VAL A 51 -14.42 -10.02 -3.19
N PHE A 52 -15.11 -8.97 -2.73
CA PHE A 52 -14.46 -7.67 -2.49
C PHE A 52 -13.40 -7.74 -1.39
N VAL A 53 -13.68 -8.45 -0.29
CA VAL A 53 -12.68 -8.68 0.77
C VAL A 53 -11.45 -9.38 0.19
N LYS A 54 -11.65 -10.43 -0.61
CA LYS A 54 -10.56 -11.15 -1.27
C LYS A 54 -9.74 -10.24 -2.20
N TYR A 55 -10.40 -9.41 -3.00
CA TYR A 55 -9.75 -8.42 -3.86
C TYR A 55 -8.86 -7.47 -3.06
N HIS A 56 -9.41 -6.86 -2.01
CA HIS A 56 -8.65 -5.92 -1.18
C HIS A 56 -7.46 -6.58 -0.47
N LEU A 57 -7.62 -7.83 0.00
CA LEU A 57 -6.51 -8.58 0.58
C LEU A 57 -5.40 -8.84 -0.44
N ASN A 58 -5.74 -9.23 -1.66
CA ASN A 58 -4.77 -9.45 -2.74
C ASN A 58 -4.04 -8.16 -3.13
N VAL A 59 -4.77 -7.08 -3.37
CA VAL A 59 -4.20 -5.75 -3.70
C VAL A 59 -3.27 -5.26 -2.60
N ASN A 60 -3.66 -5.44 -1.33
CA ASN A 60 -2.81 -5.09 -0.20
C ASN A 60 -1.54 -5.95 -0.16
N ALA A 61 -1.64 -7.25 -0.40
CA ALA A 61 -0.49 -8.15 -0.42
C ALA A 61 0.50 -7.76 -1.53
N ILE A 62 0.01 -7.49 -2.75
CA ILE A 62 0.83 -7.04 -3.88
C ILE A 62 1.51 -5.71 -3.55
N THR A 63 0.76 -4.73 -3.07
CA THR A 63 1.31 -3.40 -2.73
C THR A 63 2.36 -3.49 -1.63
N ASN A 64 2.11 -4.28 -0.59
CA ASN A 64 3.06 -4.50 0.50
C ASN A 64 4.34 -5.18 0.02
N GLN A 65 4.25 -6.15 -0.89
CA GLN A 65 5.43 -6.78 -1.49
C GLN A 65 6.28 -5.76 -2.25
N TYR A 66 5.66 -4.89 -3.05
CA TYR A 66 6.36 -3.83 -3.77
C TYR A 66 7.02 -2.83 -2.80
N LEU A 67 6.32 -2.44 -1.73
CA LEU A 67 6.85 -1.57 -0.70
C LEU A 67 8.04 -2.21 0.03
N GLU A 68 7.95 -3.50 0.35
CA GLU A 68 9.04 -4.23 1.01
C GLU A 68 10.30 -4.23 0.14
N ILE A 69 10.19 -4.56 -1.14
CA ILE A 69 11.31 -4.52 -2.08
C ILE A 69 11.89 -3.10 -2.17
N LEU A 70 11.03 -2.08 -2.37
CA LEU A 70 11.43 -0.67 -2.45
C LEU A 70 12.21 -0.20 -1.20
N ILE A 71 11.83 -0.68 -0.03
CA ILE A 71 12.39 -0.23 1.25
C ILE A 71 13.66 -1.01 1.63
N THR A 72 13.65 -2.32 1.40
CA THR A 72 14.68 -3.25 1.88
C THR A 72 15.85 -3.41 0.92
N GLU A 73 15.63 -3.27 -0.39
CA GLU A 73 16.72 -3.33 -1.36
C GLU A 73 17.58 -2.06 -1.28
N GLU A 74 18.89 -2.26 -1.51
CA GLU A 74 19.86 -1.17 -1.51
C GLU A 74 19.63 -0.26 -2.72
N ASP A 75 19.49 -0.87 -3.91
CA ASP A 75 19.27 -0.21 -5.20
C ASP A 75 18.04 -0.80 -5.94
N PRO A 76 16.81 -0.52 -5.47
CA PRO A 76 15.60 -1.05 -6.09
C PRO A 76 15.45 -0.54 -7.54
N VAL A 77 15.08 -1.43 -8.46
CA VAL A 77 14.87 -1.07 -9.86
C VAL A 77 13.55 -0.31 -10.01
N VAL A 78 13.65 0.97 -10.35
CA VAL A 78 12.49 1.89 -10.46
C VAL A 78 12.30 2.46 -11.87
N LEU A 79 12.76 1.71 -12.88
CA LEU A 79 12.71 2.16 -14.27
C LEU A 79 11.27 2.09 -14.81
N PHE A 80 10.86 3.14 -15.53
CA PHE A 80 9.60 3.13 -16.29
C PHE A 80 9.83 2.39 -17.61
N PRO A 81 9.34 1.15 -17.76
CA PRO A 81 9.50 0.44 -19.01
C PRO A 81 8.65 1.07 -20.13
N GLN A 82 9.00 0.79 -21.38
CA GLN A 82 8.19 1.20 -22.52
C GLN A 82 6.97 0.29 -22.72
N ASN A 83 7.08 -0.99 -22.31
CA ASN A 83 6.01 -1.98 -22.43
C ASN A 83 5.77 -2.69 -21.10
N VAL A 84 4.59 -3.28 -20.98
CA VAL A 84 4.16 -4.01 -19.76
C VAL A 84 4.97 -5.30 -19.59
N GLU A 85 5.36 -5.94 -20.69
CA GLU A 85 6.15 -7.18 -20.70
C GLU A 85 7.55 -6.99 -20.08
N ASP A 86 8.01 -5.75 -20.02
CA ASP A 86 9.29 -5.37 -19.43
C ASP A 86 9.19 -5.13 -17.90
N CYS A 87 8.01 -5.30 -17.30
CA CYS A 87 7.84 -5.35 -15.85
C CYS A 87 8.35 -6.68 -15.28
N ALA A 88 9.68 -6.78 -15.17
CA ALA A 88 10.34 -7.85 -14.43
C ALA A 88 9.88 -7.85 -12.96
N SER A 89 9.91 -9.01 -12.31
CA SER A 89 9.50 -9.17 -10.89
C SER A 89 10.26 -8.30 -9.90
N GLU A 90 11.41 -7.76 -10.32
CA GLU A 90 12.29 -6.90 -9.53
C GLU A 90 12.04 -5.40 -9.78
N ASN A 91 11.26 -5.05 -10.81
CA ASN A 91 10.95 -3.66 -11.12
C ASN A 91 9.77 -3.16 -10.27
N VAL A 92 10.09 -2.33 -9.28
CA VAL A 92 9.13 -1.75 -8.34
C VAL A 92 8.68 -0.35 -8.72
N SER A 93 8.81 0.04 -9.99
CA SER A 93 8.26 1.29 -10.49
C SER A 93 6.74 1.36 -10.28
N THR A 94 6.22 2.56 -10.00
CA THR A 94 4.78 2.80 -9.91
C THR A 94 4.03 2.29 -11.15
N PHE A 95 4.66 2.31 -12.34
CA PHE A 95 4.07 1.78 -13.57
C PHE A 95 3.83 0.25 -13.49
N CYS A 96 4.82 -0.51 -13.03
CA CYS A 96 4.68 -1.96 -12.92
C CYS A 96 3.69 -2.36 -11.82
N LEU A 97 3.68 -1.64 -10.69
CA LEU A 97 2.62 -1.82 -9.69
C LEU A 97 1.24 -1.53 -10.28
N ALA A 98 1.09 -0.43 -11.01
CA ALA A 98 -0.17 -0.05 -11.64
C ALA A 98 -0.67 -1.10 -12.63
N ASP A 99 0.20 -1.72 -13.43
CA ASP A 99 -0.19 -2.79 -14.33
C ASP A 99 -0.77 -4.00 -13.58
N VAL A 100 -0.05 -4.47 -12.55
CA VAL A 100 -0.49 -5.62 -11.75
C VAL A 100 -1.81 -5.33 -11.03
N LEU A 101 -1.94 -4.16 -10.40
CA LEU A 101 -3.18 -3.78 -9.71
C LEU A 101 -4.36 -3.60 -10.68
N ASN A 102 -4.11 -3.07 -11.88
CA ASN A 102 -5.14 -2.95 -12.91
C ASN A 102 -5.59 -4.32 -13.40
N LYS A 103 -4.69 -5.30 -13.48
CA LYS A 103 -5.05 -6.68 -13.80
C LYS A 103 -5.99 -7.26 -12.74
N GLU A 104 -5.66 -7.09 -11.46
CA GLU A 104 -6.53 -7.53 -10.35
C GLU A 104 -7.92 -6.88 -10.42
N LEU A 105 -7.99 -5.58 -10.73
CA LEU A 105 -9.28 -4.89 -10.90
C LEU A 105 -10.07 -5.41 -12.10
N ARG A 106 -9.41 -5.69 -13.23
CA ARG A 106 -10.07 -6.28 -14.41
C ARG A 106 -10.59 -7.68 -14.13
N ASP A 107 -9.83 -8.48 -13.39
CA ASP A 107 -10.26 -9.83 -13.00
C ASP A 107 -11.49 -9.74 -12.08
N LEU A 108 -11.52 -8.78 -11.16
CA LEU A 108 -12.70 -8.48 -10.33
C LEU A 108 -13.92 -8.07 -11.18
N GLU A 109 -13.74 -7.11 -12.10
CA GLU A 109 -14.81 -6.64 -13.00
C GLU A 109 -15.37 -7.79 -13.86
N THR A 110 -14.49 -8.65 -14.36
CA THR A 110 -14.87 -9.83 -15.16
C THR A 110 -15.70 -10.80 -14.31
N ALA A 111 -15.27 -11.08 -13.08
CA ALA A 111 -16.01 -11.98 -12.19
C ALA A 111 -17.40 -11.46 -11.83
N PHE A 112 -17.58 -10.14 -11.70
CA PHE A 112 -18.91 -9.57 -11.49
C PHE A 112 -19.76 -9.51 -12.76
N ALA A 113 -19.16 -9.28 -13.92
CA ALA A 113 -19.86 -9.36 -15.19
C ALA A 113 -20.46 -10.76 -15.40
N GLU A 114 -19.69 -11.81 -15.14
CA GLU A 114 -20.16 -13.21 -15.24
C GLU A 114 -21.29 -13.52 -14.24
N ARG A 115 -21.24 -12.98 -13.02
CA ARG A 115 -22.30 -13.15 -12.00
C ARG A 115 -23.57 -12.35 -12.29
N SER A 116 -23.46 -11.24 -13.02
CA SER A 116 -24.62 -10.41 -13.38
C SER A 116 -25.57 -11.11 -14.34
N ASP A 117 -25.07 -12.10 -15.09
CA ASP A 117 -25.87 -12.93 -15.99
C ASP A 117 -26.61 -14.09 -15.26
N GLU A 118 -26.30 -14.34 -13.99
CA GLU A 118 -26.89 -15.45 -13.22
C GLU A 118 -28.16 -14.99 -12.47
N PHE A 119 -29.32 -15.28 -13.07
CA PHE A 119 -30.63 -14.92 -12.52
C PHE A 119 -31.25 -16.08 -11.74
N GLU A 120 -31.31 -15.97 -10.41
CA GLU A 120 -32.02 -16.92 -9.56
C GLU A 120 -33.45 -16.47 -9.28
N ILE A 121 -34.44 -17.24 -9.75
CA ILE A 121 -35.85 -17.02 -9.40
C ILE A 121 -36.13 -17.74 -8.09
N PRO A 122 -36.56 -17.04 -7.01
CA PRO A 122 -36.92 -17.66 -5.73
C PRO A 122 -37.92 -18.79 -5.96
N SER A 123 -37.84 -19.91 -5.25
CA SER A 123 -38.71 -21.08 -5.48
C SER A 123 -40.10 -20.99 -4.83
N ASP A 124 -40.31 -20.04 -3.92
CA ASP A 124 -41.48 -19.99 -3.03
C ASP A 124 -42.34 -18.74 -3.27
N GLY A 125 -43.67 -18.89 -3.27
CA GLY A 125 -44.65 -17.81 -3.49
C GLY A 125 -45.36 -17.79 -4.87
N ASP A 126 -46.24 -16.80 -5.05
CA ASP A 126 -46.95 -16.55 -6.31
C ASP A 126 -45.99 -16.02 -7.38
N LEU A 127 -46.17 -16.43 -8.64
CA LEU A 127 -45.19 -16.18 -9.71
C LEU A 127 -44.90 -14.70 -9.93
N GLU A 128 -45.94 -13.86 -9.86
CA GLU A 128 -45.83 -12.40 -10.01
C GLU A 128 -44.99 -11.78 -8.89
N ASN A 129 -45.27 -12.14 -7.64
CA ASN A 129 -44.50 -11.68 -6.48
C ASN A 129 -43.04 -12.18 -6.50
N ARG A 130 -42.79 -13.37 -7.04
CA ARG A 130 -41.45 -13.95 -7.17
C ARG A 130 -40.60 -13.23 -8.21
N ILE A 131 -41.20 -12.87 -9.35
CA ILE A 131 -40.53 -12.10 -10.40
C ILE A 131 -40.19 -10.70 -9.89
N ASP A 132 -41.13 -10.01 -9.24
CA ASP A 132 -40.89 -8.68 -8.69
C ASP A 132 -39.83 -8.70 -7.58
N ALA A 133 -39.85 -9.71 -6.70
CA ALA A 133 -38.84 -9.87 -5.66
C ALA A 133 -37.45 -10.17 -6.25
N ALA A 134 -37.35 -11.05 -7.25
CA ALA A 134 -36.10 -11.37 -7.94
C ALA A 134 -35.53 -10.13 -8.66
N LEU A 135 -36.37 -9.40 -9.40
CA LEU A 135 -35.96 -8.18 -10.11
C LEU A 135 -35.44 -7.11 -9.14
N LYS A 136 -36.13 -6.93 -8.01
CA LYS A 136 -35.69 -5.98 -6.99
C LYS A 136 -34.36 -6.40 -6.36
N GLN A 137 -34.22 -7.68 -6.01
CA GLN A 137 -32.98 -8.21 -5.45
C GLN A 137 -31.80 -8.07 -6.42
N THR A 138 -31.99 -8.37 -7.71
CA THR A 138 -30.96 -8.18 -8.74
C THR A 138 -30.61 -6.70 -8.90
N ALA A 139 -31.59 -5.80 -8.90
CA ALA A 139 -31.35 -4.36 -8.99
C ALA A 139 -30.55 -3.83 -7.78
N ASP A 140 -30.94 -4.21 -6.55
CA ASP A 140 -30.24 -3.82 -5.33
C ASP A 140 -28.81 -4.37 -5.29
N ARG A 141 -28.61 -5.63 -5.72
CA ARG A 141 -27.29 -6.25 -5.85
C ARG A 141 -26.41 -5.55 -6.89
N GLN A 142 -26.98 -5.17 -8.03
CA GLN A 142 -26.23 -4.46 -9.08
C GLN A 142 -25.79 -3.06 -8.61
N LEU A 143 -26.65 -2.36 -7.85
CA LEU A 143 -26.28 -1.08 -7.24
C LEU A 143 -25.11 -1.26 -6.27
N LEU A 144 -25.17 -2.26 -5.39
CA LEU A 144 -24.08 -2.58 -4.46
C LEU A 144 -22.76 -2.87 -5.18
N ILE A 145 -22.79 -3.72 -6.21
CA ILE A 145 -21.59 -4.06 -7.00
C ILE A 145 -21.00 -2.81 -7.66
N ASN A 146 -21.84 -1.94 -8.22
CA ASN A 146 -21.37 -0.72 -8.88
C ASN A 146 -20.72 0.25 -7.88
N ASP A 147 -21.35 0.44 -6.72
CA ASP A 147 -20.83 1.31 -5.65
C ASP A 147 -19.48 0.79 -5.14
N GLU A 148 -19.35 -0.52 -4.90
CA GLU A 148 -18.11 -1.13 -4.43
C GLU A 148 -17.01 -1.12 -5.51
N LEU A 149 -17.34 -1.30 -6.79
CA LEU A 149 -16.38 -1.14 -7.89
C LEU A 149 -15.88 0.29 -8.02
N GLU A 150 -16.73 1.29 -7.80
CA GLU A 150 -16.32 2.70 -7.76
C GLU A 150 -15.35 2.95 -6.61
N VAL A 151 -15.65 2.42 -5.42
CA VAL A 151 -14.77 2.50 -4.24
C VAL A 151 -13.43 1.80 -4.50
N ALA A 152 -13.45 0.62 -5.13
CA ALA A 152 -12.23 -0.12 -5.50
C ALA A 152 -11.34 0.70 -6.43
N LYS A 153 -11.91 1.33 -7.47
CA LYS A 153 -11.18 2.22 -8.40
C LYS A 153 -10.55 3.40 -7.68
N MET A 154 -11.33 4.11 -6.87
CA MET A 154 -10.83 5.24 -6.10
C MET A 154 -9.70 4.84 -5.13
N THR A 155 -9.84 3.67 -4.51
CA THR A 155 -8.83 3.14 -3.58
C THR A 155 -7.55 2.76 -4.31
N LEU A 156 -7.66 2.16 -5.49
CA LEU A 156 -6.51 1.83 -6.35
C LEU A 156 -5.76 3.10 -6.76
N ASP A 157 -6.47 4.13 -7.22
CA ASP A 157 -5.86 5.42 -7.61
C ASP A 157 -5.10 6.06 -6.44
N LEU A 158 -5.73 6.12 -5.26
CA LEU A 158 -5.09 6.65 -4.06
C LEU A 158 -3.87 5.81 -3.64
N THR A 159 -3.95 4.49 -3.78
CA THR A 159 -2.85 3.57 -3.44
C THR A 159 -1.65 3.83 -4.34
N LEU A 160 -1.88 3.95 -5.66
CA LEU A 160 -0.82 4.27 -6.62
C LEU A 160 -0.22 5.66 -6.38
N GLU A 161 -1.05 6.66 -6.07
CA GLU A 161 -0.56 8.00 -5.75
C GLU A 161 0.30 7.99 -4.49
N THR A 162 -0.15 7.31 -3.44
CA THR A 162 0.59 7.18 -2.18
C THR A 162 1.90 6.43 -2.39
N TYR A 163 1.87 5.34 -3.14
CA TYR A 163 3.06 4.56 -3.48
C TYR A 163 4.08 5.40 -4.25
N ASN A 164 3.64 6.16 -5.25
CA ASN A 164 4.51 7.08 -6.00
C ASN A 164 5.14 8.14 -5.10
N GLN A 165 4.40 8.69 -4.13
CA GLN A 165 4.96 9.61 -3.14
C GLN A 165 6.03 8.93 -2.28
N ILE A 166 5.80 7.70 -1.82
CA ILE A 166 6.79 6.93 -1.06
C ILE A 166 8.05 6.69 -1.92
N GLN A 167 7.89 6.31 -3.18
CA GLN A 167 8.99 6.11 -4.12
C GLN A 167 9.87 7.35 -4.28
N LEU A 168 9.27 8.55 -4.25
CA LEU A 168 10.00 9.82 -4.33
C LEU A 168 10.64 10.25 -3.01
N VAL A 169 9.95 10.03 -1.89
CA VAL A 169 10.37 10.54 -0.56
C VAL A 169 11.34 9.60 0.14
N TYR A 170 11.27 8.29 -0.11
CA TYR A 170 12.09 7.31 0.60
C TYR A 170 13.61 7.45 0.37
N PRO A 171 14.11 7.72 -0.86
CA PRO A 171 15.53 8.00 -1.07
C PRO A 171 16.00 9.22 -0.26
N LEU A 172 15.17 10.27 -0.20
CA LEU A 172 15.44 11.45 0.62
C LEU A 172 15.46 11.11 2.12
N HIS A 173 14.59 10.21 2.56
CA HIS A 173 14.60 9.71 3.94
C HIS A 173 15.91 8.97 4.28
N LYS A 174 16.42 8.11 3.39
CA LYS A 174 17.73 7.44 3.54
C LYS A 174 18.86 8.47 3.71
N GLU A 175 18.90 9.49 2.87
CA GLU A 175 19.89 10.57 2.97
C GLU A 175 19.79 11.33 4.31
N PHE A 176 18.58 11.59 4.80
CA PHE A 176 18.39 12.23 6.11
C PHE A 176 18.87 11.35 7.27
N LEU A 177 18.67 10.04 7.21
CA LEU A 177 19.19 9.12 8.23
C LEU A 177 20.72 9.18 8.27
N THR A 178 21.39 9.10 7.12
CA THR A 178 22.85 9.23 7.04
C THR A 178 23.34 10.59 7.54
N LEU A 179 22.62 11.68 7.24
CA LEU A 179 22.96 13.00 7.78
C LEU A 179 22.86 13.05 9.31
N ILE A 180 21.80 12.45 9.88
CA ILE A 180 21.60 12.39 11.33
C ILE A 180 22.74 11.61 11.97
N GLU A 181 23.06 10.42 11.46
CA GLU A 181 24.16 9.59 11.97
C GLU A 181 25.50 10.36 11.96
N ASN A 182 25.81 11.06 10.86
CA ASN A 182 27.00 11.89 10.78
C ASN A 182 27.01 13.04 11.80
N LEU A 183 25.86 13.65 12.09
CA LEU A 183 25.75 14.71 13.10
C LEU A 183 25.90 14.17 14.52
N GLU A 184 25.41 12.96 14.78
CA GLU A 184 25.62 12.26 16.05
C GLU A 184 27.08 11.91 16.27
N ASP A 185 27.75 11.38 15.25
CA ASP A 185 29.19 11.12 15.28
C ASP A 185 29.98 12.42 15.53
N TYR A 186 29.60 13.52 14.87
CA TYR A 186 30.23 14.82 15.09
C TYR A 186 30.04 15.33 16.53
N ARG A 187 28.82 15.21 17.07
CA ARG A 187 28.52 15.56 18.47
C ARG A 187 29.37 14.75 19.43
N ASP A 188 29.48 13.44 19.21
CA ASP A 188 30.19 12.54 20.10
C ASP A 188 31.71 12.80 20.04
N ASN A 189 32.24 13.06 18.85
CA ASN A 189 33.63 13.49 18.65
C ASN A 189 33.93 14.84 19.33
N LEU A 190 33.02 15.82 19.25
CA LEU A 190 33.14 17.08 19.99
C LEU A 190 33.10 16.88 21.50
N GLY A 191 32.26 15.97 21.98
CA GLY A 191 32.21 15.57 23.39
C GLY A 191 33.53 14.99 23.86
N ALA A 192 34.14 14.10 23.07
CA ALA A 192 35.45 13.53 23.33
C ALA A 192 36.55 14.61 23.33
N LEU A 193 36.55 15.53 22.36
CA LEU A 193 37.50 16.64 22.31
C LEU A 193 37.37 17.55 23.53
N ARG A 194 36.14 17.87 23.94
CA ARG A 194 35.89 18.67 25.14
C ARG A 194 36.41 18.00 26.40
N ALA A 195 36.20 16.69 26.57
CA ALA A 195 36.74 15.93 27.70
C ALA A 195 38.27 15.99 27.76
N VAL A 196 38.94 15.98 26.59
CA VAL A 196 40.39 16.17 26.49
C VAL A 196 40.79 17.60 26.88
N ILE A 197 40.09 18.62 26.36
CA ILE A 197 40.35 20.04 26.67
C ILE A 197 40.14 20.34 28.15
N ASP A 198 39.07 19.85 28.77
CA ASP A 198 38.77 20.05 30.19
C ASP A 198 39.82 19.38 31.10
N GLY A 199 40.52 18.36 30.59
CA GLY A 199 41.67 17.74 31.26
C GLY A 199 42.94 18.59 31.24
N PHE A 200 43.04 19.59 30.35
CA PHE A 200 44.12 20.57 30.41
C PHE A 200 43.83 21.57 31.53
N PRO A 201 44.79 21.81 32.45
CA PRO A 201 44.59 22.78 33.51
C PRO A 201 44.31 24.15 32.88
N SER A 202 43.26 24.83 33.35
CA SER A 202 42.88 26.21 32.99
C SER A 202 43.95 27.29 33.24
N LYS A 203 45.19 26.87 33.52
CA LYS A 203 46.33 27.69 33.93
C LYS A 203 47.30 27.90 32.77
N PHE A 204 46.84 28.54 31.69
CA PHE A 204 47.70 29.45 30.93
C PHE A 204 47.54 30.91 31.38
N ASN A 205 46.71 31.17 32.41
CA ASN A 205 46.52 32.51 32.97
C ASN A 205 47.66 33.00 33.90
N ASP A 206 48.70 32.20 34.12
CA ASP A 206 49.87 32.58 34.95
C ASP A 206 51.20 32.09 34.35
N ALA A 207 51.31 32.01 33.02
CA ALA A 207 52.62 31.90 32.37
C ALA A 207 53.34 33.27 32.35
N THR A 208 53.45 33.95 33.50
CA THR A 208 54.43 35.01 33.68
C THR A 208 55.78 34.37 33.97
N THR A 209 56.42 33.83 32.93
CA THR A 209 57.85 33.48 33.02
C THR A 209 58.67 34.77 33.02
N ILE A 210 59.11 35.23 34.19
CA ILE A 210 60.01 36.40 34.34
C ILE A 210 61.49 35.99 34.31
N HIS A 211 61.79 34.71 34.07
CA HIS A 211 63.15 34.19 34.05
C HIS A 211 63.45 33.45 32.76
N CYS A 212 64.11 34.15 31.83
CA CYS A 212 64.97 33.52 30.83
C CYS A 212 66.31 33.19 31.49
N LYS A 213 66.77 31.94 31.33
CA LYS A 213 68.16 31.53 31.59
C LYS A 213 68.94 31.51 30.29
#